data_AF-A0A8T6UCH5-F1
#
_entry.id   AF-A0A8T6UCH5-F1
#
_cell.length_a   1.000
_cell.length_b   1.000
_cell.length_c   1.000
_cell.angle_alpha   90.00
_cell.angle_beta   90.00
_cell.angle_gamma   90.00
#
_symmetry.space_group_name_H-M   'P 1'
#
loop_
_entity.id
_entity.type
_entity.pdbx_description
1 polymer ?
#
loop_
_entity_poly.entity_id
_entity_poly.type
_entity_poly.pdbx_seq_one_letter_code
_entity_poly.pdbx_strand_id
1 'polypeptide(L)'
;MKKIKNTKGQMRVIETILASFIFFSALTFANMLAVLPLSQKYESSDLEKMGHNVFHELDEKGVLSRFVYNETEWPELALALMIVFQPDVYFDLTIHETHTQSSPINQNFPIRFGAPEVFATSDSTASISYILPGQQTEYNPRILILQLVRG
;
A
#
# COMPACT_ATOMS: atom_id res chain seq x y z
N MET A 1 -54.06 -54.56 5.85
CA MET A 1 -54.08 -53.13 6.23
C MET A 1 -52.78 -52.47 5.80
N LYS A 2 -52.80 -51.52 4.85
CA LYS A 2 -51.61 -50.77 4.42
C LYS A 2 -51.41 -49.57 5.35
N LYS A 3 -50.30 -49.53 6.11
CA LYS A 3 -49.91 -48.35 6.90
C LYS A 3 -49.45 -47.26 5.93
N ILE A 4 -50.19 -46.15 5.86
CA ILE A 4 -49.77 -44.95 5.13
C ILE A 4 -48.64 -44.31 5.95
N LYS A 5 -47.41 -44.37 5.43
CA LYS A 5 -46.23 -43.76 6.06
C LYS A 5 -46.39 -42.24 6.04
N ASN A 6 -46.38 -41.61 7.20
CA ASN A 6 -46.43 -40.16 7.35
C ASN A 6 -45.03 -39.56 7.13
N THR A 7 -44.64 -39.38 5.86
CA THR A 7 -43.31 -38.91 5.43
C THR A 7 -43.16 -37.39 5.44
N LYS A 8 -44.25 -36.64 5.62
CA LYS A 8 -44.25 -35.15 5.60
C LYS A 8 -43.36 -34.54 6.70
N GLY A 9 -43.38 -35.12 7.89
CA GLY A 9 -42.55 -34.66 9.01
C GLY A 9 -41.07 -34.91 8.74
N GLN A 10 -40.73 -36.08 8.18
CA GLN A 10 -39.35 -36.45 7.85
C GLN A 10 -38.77 -35.52 6.77
N MET A 11 -39.57 -35.14 5.77
CA MET A 11 -39.16 -34.18 4.73
C MET A 11 -38.77 -32.81 5.32
N ARG A 12 -39.58 -32.27 6.24
CA ARG A 12 -39.30 -30.98 6.90
C ARG A 12 -38.02 -31.00 7.73
N VAL A 13 -37.74 -32.12 8.40
CA VAL A 13 -36.51 -32.29 9.18
C VAL A 13 -35.29 -32.29 8.26
N ILE A 14 -35.35 -33.04 7.15
CA ILE A 14 -34.27 -33.08 6.14
C ILE A 14 -34.02 -31.68 5.57
N GLU A 15 -35.09 -30.96 5.22
CA GLU A 15 -35.01 -29.59 4.70
C GLU A 15 -34.34 -28.64 5.69
N THR A 16 -34.68 -28.73 6.98
CA THR A 16 -34.09 -27.87 8.02
C THR A 16 -32.61 -28.17 8.23
N ILE A 17 -32.21 -29.45 8.18
CA ILE A 17 -30.80 -29.86 8.25
C ILE A 17 -30.02 -29.35 7.04
N LEU A 18 -30.59 -29.49 5.84
CA LEU A 18 -29.98 -29.01 4.60
C LEU A 18 -29.82 -27.48 4.60
N ALA A 19 -30.87 -26.75 5.02
CA ALA A 19 -30.83 -25.29 5.14
C ALA A 19 -29.77 -24.83 6.14
N SER A 20 -29.65 -25.51 7.27
CA SER A 20 -28.60 -25.23 8.26
C SER A 20 -27.22 -25.47 7.66
N PHE A 21 -27.03 -26.57 6.93
CA PHE A 21 -25.75 -26.88 6.28
C PHE A 21 -25.38 -25.84 5.21
N ILE A 22 -26.34 -25.41 4.39
CA ILE A 22 -26.15 -24.36 3.40
C ILE A 22 -25.78 -23.04 4.09
N PHE A 23 -26.46 -22.68 5.18
CA PHE A 23 -26.17 -21.46 5.94
C PHE A 23 -24.74 -21.48 6.52
N PHE A 24 -24.34 -22.55 7.19
CA PHE A 24 -22.98 -22.67 7.73
C PHE A 24 -21.91 -22.71 6.63
N SER A 25 -22.19 -23.37 5.50
CA SER A 25 -21.29 -23.39 4.36
C SER A 25 -21.13 -21.99 3.74
N ALA A 26 -22.23 -21.26 3.58
CA ALA A 26 -22.21 -19.89 3.07
C ALA A 26 -21.45 -18.95 4.03
N LEU A 27 -21.64 -19.10 5.34
CA LEU A 27 -20.92 -18.32 6.35
C LEU A 27 -19.42 -18.63 6.34
N THR A 28 -19.04 -19.90 6.21
CA THR A 28 -17.64 -20.31 6.14
C THR A 28 -16.98 -19.80 4.86
N PHE A 29 -17.68 -19.90 3.73
CA PHE A 29 -17.21 -19.40 2.44
C PHE A 29 -17.09 -17.87 2.43
N ALA A 30 -18.07 -17.17 3.00
CA ALA A 30 -18.02 -15.71 3.18
C ALA A 30 -16.82 -15.29 4.06
N ASN A 31 -16.53 -16.01 5.13
CA ASN A 31 -15.36 -15.74 5.97
C ASN A 31 -14.03 -16.09 5.29
N MET A 32 -14.00 -17.07 4.39
CA MET A 32 -12.82 -17.37 3.58
C MET A 32 -12.54 -16.28 2.53
N LEU A 33 -13.60 -15.69 1.96
CA LEU A 33 -13.50 -14.58 1.00
C LEU A 33 -13.33 -13.22 1.67
N ALA A 34 -13.77 -13.08 2.92
CA ALA A 34 -13.46 -11.94 3.77
C ALA A 34 -11.99 -12.03 4.19
N VAL A 35 -11.09 -11.81 3.25
CA VAL A 35 -9.70 -11.47 3.56
C VAL A 35 -9.75 -10.14 4.28
N LEU A 36 -9.87 -10.18 5.61
CA LEU A 36 -9.45 -9.07 6.46
C LEU A 36 -7.93 -9.06 6.35
N PRO A 37 -7.30 -8.08 5.69
CA PRO A 37 -5.85 -8.07 5.58
C PRO A 37 -5.29 -7.81 6.98
N LEU A 38 -4.89 -8.89 7.66
CA LEU A 38 -4.28 -8.86 8.99
C LEU A 38 -2.80 -9.23 8.94
N SER A 39 -2.26 -9.57 7.77
CA SER A 39 -0.83 -9.85 7.64
C SER A 39 -0.09 -8.59 7.24
N GLN A 40 0.79 -8.15 8.12
CA GLN A 40 1.80 -7.09 7.93
C GLN A 40 2.51 -7.16 6.57
N LYS A 41 2.78 -8.38 6.06
CA LYS A 41 3.38 -8.62 4.74
C LYS A 41 2.50 -8.20 3.55
N TYR A 42 1.18 -8.28 3.69
CA TYR A 42 0.24 -7.85 2.65
C TYR A 42 0.13 -6.32 2.65
N GLU A 43 0.04 -5.71 3.84
CA GLU A 43 0.07 -4.26 4.02
C GLU A 43 1.34 -3.63 3.44
N SER A 44 2.52 -4.19 3.74
CA SER A 44 3.78 -3.68 3.17
C SER A 44 3.81 -3.85 1.65
N SER A 45 3.32 -4.97 1.12
CA SER A 45 3.29 -5.22 -0.34
C SER A 45 2.35 -4.27 -1.08
N ASP A 46 1.21 -3.91 -0.50
CA ASP A 46 0.28 -2.98 -1.12
C ASP A 46 0.79 -1.53 -1.05
N LEU A 47 1.42 -1.15 0.05
CA LEU A 47 2.13 0.13 0.16
C LEU A 47 3.30 0.22 -0.84
N GLU A 48 4.07 -0.85 -1.02
CA GLU A 48 5.13 -0.90 -2.04
C GLU A 48 4.59 -0.69 -3.45
N LYS A 49 3.52 -1.39 -3.82
CA LYS A 49 2.85 -1.19 -5.13
C LYS A 49 2.35 0.24 -5.28
N MET A 50 1.74 0.79 -4.24
CA MET A 50 1.28 2.18 -4.24
C MET A 50 2.44 3.15 -4.47
N GLY A 51 3.52 3.04 -3.72
CA GLY A 51 4.71 3.89 -3.88
C GLY A 51 5.33 3.80 -5.27
N HIS A 52 5.47 2.58 -5.82
CA HIS A 52 5.95 2.38 -7.19
C HIS A 52 5.03 3.01 -8.23
N ASN A 53 3.71 2.84 -8.11
CA ASN A 53 2.74 3.42 -9.04
C ASN A 53 2.79 4.95 -9.01
N VAL A 54 2.88 5.56 -7.81
CA VAL A 54 2.97 7.01 -7.66
C VAL A 54 4.23 7.56 -8.31
N PHE A 55 5.40 6.97 -8.03
CA PHE A 55 6.63 7.42 -8.68
C PHE A 55 6.61 7.21 -10.19
N HIS A 56 6.11 6.06 -10.65
CA HIS A 56 5.99 5.80 -12.08
C HIS A 56 5.09 6.81 -12.78
N GLU A 57 3.93 7.14 -12.20
CA GLU A 57 3.00 8.12 -12.77
C GLU A 57 3.57 9.54 -12.78
N LEU A 58 4.25 9.95 -11.71
CA LEU A 58 4.91 11.26 -11.64
C LEU A 58 6.08 11.36 -12.64
N ASP A 59 6.80 10.27 -12.87
CA ASP A 59 7.91 10.21 -13.82
C ASP A 59 7.40 10.19 -15.27
N GLU A 60 6.34 9.41 -15.55
CA GLU A 60 5.67 9.38 -16.86
C GLU A 60 5.13 10.77 -17.25
N LYS A 61 4.59 11.52 -16.28
CA LYS A 61 4.16 12.91 -16.46
C LYS A 61 5.33 13.91 -16.56
N GLY A 62 6.57 13.46 -16.38
CA GLY A 62 7.77 14.29 -16.43
C GLY A 62 7.90 15.29 -15.27
N VAL A 63 7.11 15.14 -14.21
CA VAL A 63 7.13 16.05 -13.05
C VAL A 63 8.08 15.57 -11.95
N LEU A 64 8.29 14.26 -11.81
CA LEU A 64 9.14 13.70 -10.75
C LEU A 64 10.58 14.20 -10.86
N SER A 65 11.17 14.13 -12.06
CA SER A 65 12.53 14.64 -12.29
C SER A 65 12.62 16.14 -11.96
N ARG A 66 11.68 16.96 -12.45
CA ARG A 66 11.65 18.39 -12.13
C ARG A 66 11.69 18.66 -10.62
N PHE A 67 10.83 18.00 -9.85
CA PHE A 67 10.80 18.17 -8.40
C PHE A 67 12.09 17.72 -7.72
N VAL A 68 12.65 16.59 -8.16
CA VAL A 68 13.83 16.01 -7.52
C VAL A 68 15.09 16.87 -7.76
N TYR A 69 15.28 17.39 -8.97
CA TYR A 69 16.45 18.22 -9.30
C TYR A 69 16.31 19.69 -8.88
N ASN A 70 15.10 20.17 -8.60
CA ASN A 70 14.87 21.52 -8.12
C ASN A 70 14.60 21.56 -6.60
N GLU A 71 15.64 21.82 -5.80
CA GLU A 71 15.56 21.82 -4.33
C GLU A 71 14.53 22.81 -3.77
N THR A 72 14.25 23.90 -4.48
CA THR A 72 13.26 24.89 -4.04
C THR A 72 11.82 24.36 -4.15
N GLU A 73 11.59 23.30 -4.93
CA GLU A 73 10.26 22.70 -5.14
C GLU A 73 10.02 21.46 -4.26
N TRP A 74 10.93 21.13 -3.35
CA TRP A 74 10.76 20.00 -2.41
C TRP A 74 9.55 20.13 -1.48
N PRO A 75 9.18 21.33 -0.97
CA PRO A 75 7.93 21.50 -0.23
C PRO A 75 6.70 21.16 -1.09
N GLU A 76 6.69 21.58 -2.36
CA GLU A 76 5.64 21.28 -3.32
C GLU A 76 5.58 19.80 -3.65
N LEU A 77 6.73 19.12 -3.74
CA LEU A 77 6.79 17.67 -3.86
C LEU A 77 6.16 16.98 -2.64
N ALA A 78 6.49 17.42 -1.42
CA ALA A 78 5.87 16.87 -0.21
C ALA A 78 4.35 17.05 -0.23
N LEU A 79 3.86 18.23 -0.62
CA LEU A 79 2.42 18.48 -0.76
C LEU A 79 1.79 17.61 -1.85
N ALA A 80 2.43 17.45 -3.00
CA ALA A 80 1.94 16.61 -4.08
C ALA A 80 1.85 15.14 -3.62
N LEU A 81 2.88 14.62 -2.95
CA LEU A 81 2.88 13.28 -2.38
C LEU A 81 1.77 13.12 -1.33
N MET A 82 1.55 14.13 -0.47
CA MET A 82 0.47 14.12 0.52
C MET A 82 -0.93 14.07 -0.13
N ILE A 83 -1.11 14.68 -1.30
CA ILE A 83 -2.37 14.65 -2.05
C ILE A 83 -2.56 13.30 -2.77
N VAL A 84 -1.47 12.73 -3.30
CA VAL A 84 -1.50 11.50 -4.10
C VAL A 84 -1.62 10.26 -3.20
N PHE A 85 -0.97 10.26 -2.04
CA PHE A 85 -1.14 9.20 -1.05
C PHE A 85 -2.47 9.34 -0.32
N GLN A 86 -3.00 8.20 0.15
CA GLN A 86 -4.22 8.19 0.95
C GLN A 86 -4.00 8.90 2.29
N PRO A 87 -5.04 9.50 2.91
CA PRO A 87 -4.89 10.27 4.16
C PRO A 87 -4.32 9.48 5.35
N ASP A 88 -4.41 8.15 5.31
CA ASP A 88 -3.90 7.21 6.30
C ASP A 88 -2.46 6.75 6.02
N VAL A 89 -1.76 7.34 5.05
CA VAL A 89 -0.40 6.95 4.67
C VAL A 89 0.57 8.07 5.00
N TYR A 90 1.50 7.79 5.91
CA TYR A 90 2.66 8.63 6.18
C TYR A 90 3.81 8.23 5.28
N PHE A 91 4.64 9.21 4.92
CA PHE A 91 5.78 8.98 4.04
C PHE A 91 7.03 9.75 4.47
N ASP A 92 8.19 9.16 4.18
CA ASP A 92 9.50 9.81 4.30
C ASP A 92 10.30 9.54 3.02
N LEU A 93 10.64 10.59 2.28
CA LEU A 93 11.40 10.50 1.04
C LEU A 93 12.83 11.02 1.24
N THR A 94 13.81 10.16 0.96
CA THR A 94 15.22 10.54 0.90
C THR A 94 15.76 10.45 -0.53
N ILE A 95 16.63 11.40 -0.87
CA ILE A 95 17.22 11.52 -2.21
C ILE A 95 18.72 11.32 -2.07
N HIS A 96 19.26 10.34 -2.79
CA HIS A 96 20.69 10.04 -2.83
C HIS A 96 21.25 10.29 -4.22
N GLU A 97 22.50 10.76 -4.27
CA GLU A 97 23.27 10.84 -5.50
C GLU A 97 24.00 9.52 -5.75
N THR A 98 23.96 9.01 -6.98
CA THR A 98 24.54 7.68 -7.28
C THR A 98 26.06 7.68 -7.22
N HIS A 99 26.70 8.84 -7.43
CA HIS A 99 28.15 8.99 -7.53
C HIS A 99 28.85 9.08 -6.17
N THR A 100 28.13 9.41 -5.10
CA THR A 100 28.70 9.60 -3.77
C THR A 100 28.05 8.63 -2.79
N GLN A 101 28.84 7.88 -2.01
CA GLN A 101 28.34 7.14 -0.82
C GLN A 101 27.98 8.11 0.31
N SER A 102 27.30 9.21 -0.02
CA SER A 102 27.06 10.33 0.88
C SER A 102 25.67 10.27 1.51
N SER A 103 25.53 11.05 2.58
CA SER A 103 24.26 11.35 3.22
C SER A 103 23.19 11.78 2.19
N PRO A 104 21.90 11.61 2.48
CA PRO A 104 20.84 12.12 1.63
C PRO A 104 21.05 13.60 1.31
N ILE A 105 20.85 14.00 0.05
CA ILE A 105 20.97 15.39 -0.41
C ILE A 105 19.98 16.27 0.36
N ASN A 106 18.81 15.72 0.67
CA ASN A 106 17.75 16.41 1.38
C ASN A 106 17.83 16.31 2.91
N GLN A 107 19.00 16.01 3.48
CA GLN A 107 19.16 15.85 4.93
C GLN A 107 18.71 17.09 5.74
N ASN A 108 18.88 18.29 5.20
CA ASN A 108 18.47 19.54 5.86
C ASN A 108 17.03 19.96 5.55
N PHE A 109 16.38 19.30 4.58
CA PHE A 109 15.06 19.63 4.07
C PHE A 109 14.24 18.35 3.90
N PRO A 110 13.73 17.78 5.00
CA PRO A 110 13.01 16.50 4.96
C PRO A 110 11.75 16.61 4.10
N ILE A 111 11.59 15.67 3.17
CA ILE A 111 10.39 15.55 2.33
C ILE A 111 9.54 14.46 2.98
N ARG A 112 8.81 14.86 4.02
CA ARG A 112 8.14 13.93 4.93
C ARG A 112 6.74 14.41 5.31
N PHE A 113 5.82 13.47 5.43
CA PHE A 113 4.54 13.64 6.12
C PHE A 113 4.42 12.60 7.24
N GLY A 114 4.30 13.08 8.48
CA GLY A 114 4.28 12.25 9.68
C GLY A 114 5.46 12.53 10.62
N ALA A 115 5.32 12.16 11.88
CA ALA A 115 6.38 12.32 12.88
C ALA A 115 7.46 11.24 12.70
N PRO A 116 8.76 11.55 12.90
CA PRO A 116 9.85 10.57 12.75
C PRO A 116 9.62 9.26 13.54
N GLU A 117 8.97 9.36 14.69
CA GLU A 117 8.70 8.24 15.59
C GLU A 117 7.79 7.20 14.96
N VAL A 118 6.85 7.63 14.10
CA VAL A 118 5.88 6.75 13.44
C VAL A 118 6.58 5.73 12.55
N PHE A 119 7.66 6.13 11.88
CA PHE A 119 8.48 5.24 11.05
C PHE A 119 9.35 4.29 11.87
N ALA A 120 9.71 4.67 13.10
CA ALA A 120 10.53 3.84 13.99
C ALA A 120 9.70 2.79 14.76
N THR A 121 8.43 3.09 15.04
CA THR A 121 7.53 2.22 15.81
C THR A 121 6.55 1.43 14.96
N SER A 122 6.43 1.73 13.66
CA SER A 122 5.52 1.00 12.78
C SER A 122 5.96 -0.44 12.62
N ASP A 123 5.04 -1.37 12.87
CA ASP A 123 5.25 -2.78 12.56
C ASP A 123 5.38 -2.97 11.05
N SER A 124 4.59 -2.28 10.22
CA SER A 124 4.60 -2.42 8.76
C SER A 124 5.19 -1.19 8.09
N THR A 125 6.43 -1.30 7.60
CA THR A 125 7.08 -0.25 6.80
C THR A 125 7.44 -0.79 5.43
N ALA A 126 6.92 -0.15 4.39
CA ALA A 126 7.30 -0.38 3.01
C ALA A 126 8.46 0.53 2.63
N SER A 127 9.45 0.01 1.91
CA SER A 127 10.61 0.79 1.44
C SER A 127 10.77 0.63 -0.06
N ILE A 128 10.53 1.71 -0.79
CA ILE A 128 10.54 1.75 -2.26
C ILE A 128 11.82 2.45 -2.72
N SER A 129 12.56 1.80 -3.62
CA SER A 129 13.71 2.41 -4.31
C SER A 129 13.35 2.71 -5.76
N TYR A 130 13.54 3.96 -6.18
CA TYR A 130 13.27 4.40 -7.56
C TYR A 130 14.48 5.15 -8.10
N ILE A 131 14.89 4.86 -9.34
CA ILE A 131 16.07 5.47 -9.95
C ILE A 131 15.62 6.47 -11.02
N LEU A 132 16.09 7.71 -10.90
CA LEU A 132 15.97 8.70 -11.95
C LEU A 132 17.31 8.79 -12.69
N PRO A 133 17.36 8.61 -14.01
CA PRO A 133 18.62 8.63 -14.77
C PRO A 133 19.22 10.03 -14.91
N GLY A 134 18.41 11.08 -14.75
CA GLY A 134 18.81 12.46 -15.02
C GLY A 134 17.62 13.34 -15.34
N GLN A 135 17.89 14.59 -15.71
CA GLN A 135 16.86 15.51 -16.19
C GLN A 135 17.20 15.95 -17.63
N GLN A 136 16.22 15.88 -18.53
CA GLN A 136 16.39 16.21 -19.96
C GLN A 136 17.56 15.43 -20.60
N THR A 137 18.62 16.13 -21.02
CA THR A 137 19.80 15.54 -21.69
C THR A 137 20.98 15.32 -20.74
N GLU A 138 20.87 15.71 -19.47
CA GLU A 138 21.94 15.59 -18.50
C GLU A 138 21.82 14.28 -17.73
N TYR A 139 22.83 13.42 -17.89
CA TYR A 139 22.95 12.20 -17.10
C TYR A 139 23.51 12.53 -15.72
N ASN A 140 22.65 12.54 -14.72
CA ASN A 140 23.01 12.78 -13.33
C ASN A 140 22.12 11.92 -12.42
N PRO A 141 22.36 10.61 -12.34
CA PRO A 141 21.40 9.69 -11.74
C PRO A 141 21.21 9.93 -10.24
N ARG A 142 19.94 9.87 -9.80
CA ARG A 142 19.54 9.96 -8.39
C ARG A 142 18.73 8.75 -7.99
N ILE A 143 18.94 8.30 -6.75
CA ILE A 143 18.19 7.22 -6.13
C ILE A 143 17.24 7.84 -5.12
N LEU A 144 15.96 7.58 -5.29
CA LEU A 144 14.89 7.95 -4.37
C LEU A 144 14.59 6.75 -3.47
N ILE A 145 14.61 6.95 -2.17
CA ILE A 145 14.17 5.95 -1.19
C ILE A 145 12.94 6.53 -0.49
N LEU A 146 11.79 5.89 -0.68
CA LEU A 146 10.53 6.27 -0.09
C LEU A 146 10.13 5.23 0.94
N GLN A 147 9.98 5.67 2.19
CA GLN A 147 9.41 4.87 3.25
C GLN A 147 7.93 5.22 3.39
N LEU A 148 7.07 4.21 3.41
CA LEU A 148 5.63 4.36 3.61
C LEU A 148 5.19 3.54 4.82
N VAL A 149 4.36 4.14 5.66
CA VAL A 149 3.72 3.50 6.81
C VAL A 149 2.26 3.93 6.89
N ARG A 150 1.40 3.05 7.40
CA ARG A 150 0.01 3.40 7.71
C ARG A 150 -0.12 4.01 9.10
N GLY A 151 -0.97 5.02 9.21
CA GLY A 151 -1.28 5.76 10.43
C GLY A 151 -2.49 5.27 11.20
#